data_AF-A0A2C9VPH1-F1
#
_entry.id   AF-A0A2C9VPH1-F1
#
_cell.length_a   1.000
_cell.length_b   1.000
_cell.length_c   1.000
_cell.angle_alpha   90.00
_cell.angle_beta   90.00
_cell.angle_gamma   90.00
#
_symmetry.space_group_name_H-M   'P 1'
#
loop_
_entity.id
_entity.type
_entity.pdbx_description
1 polymer ?
#
loop_
_entity_poly.entity_id
_entity_poly.type
_entity_poly.pdbx_seq_one_letter_code
_entity_poly.pdbx_strand_id
1 'polypeptide(L)'
;MMNIVATLKSLGMTVDDSFLLQITMNSLPTKYETFHINYNALKDRWNIDELSSKLIQEVARLKKQRVHSINLVEQGAGKKVKPKAKNFKKK
;
A
#
# COMPACT_ATOMS: atom_id res chain seq x y z
N MET A 1 1.84 10.38 27.73
CA MET A 1 1.24 9.64 26.58
C MET A 1 -0.23 9.39 26.91
N MET A 2 -1.16 9.73 26.01
CA MET A 2 -2.57 9.38 26.19
C MET A 2 -2.75 7.87 25.96
N ASN A 3 -3.28 7.17 26.97
CA ASN A 3 -3.70 5.79 26.82
C ASN A 3 -5.09 5.78 26.19
N ILE A 4 -5.15 5.74 24.85
CA ILE A 4 -6.39 5.72 24.07
C ILE A 4 -7.30 4.58 24.52
N VAL A 5 -6.74 3.41 24.87
CA VAL A 5 -7.50 2.27 25.39
C VAL A 5 -8.18 2.61 26.71
N ALA A 6 -7.50 3.31 27.62
CA ALA A 6 -8.09 3.75 28.88
C ALA A 6 -9.21 4.78 28.67
N THR A 7 -9.03 5.73 27.74
CA THR A 7 -10.05 6.72 27.41
C THR A 7 -11.28 6.08 26.75
N LEU A 8 -11.09 5.14 25.82
CA LEU A 8 -12.21 4.42 25.19
C LEU A 8 -12.99 3.58 26.21
N LYS A 9 -12.28 2.93 27.15
CA LYS A 9 -12.91 2.20 28.25
C LYS A 9 -13.67 3.13 29.21
N SER A 10 -13.16 4.33 29.51
CA SER A 10 -13.88 5.30 30.35
C SER A 10 -15.12 5.88 29.66
N LEU A 11 -15.16 5.86 28.33
CA LEU A 11 -16.35 6.18 27.52
C LEU A 11 -17.33 5.01 27.39
N GLY A 12 -17.08 3.89 28.08
CA GLY A 12 -17.94 2.71 28.05
C GLY A 12 -17.78 1.83 26.82
N MET A 13 -16.73 2.05 26.01
CA MET A 13 -16.46 1.19 24.85
C MET A 13 -15.63 -0.03 25.26
N THR A 14 -16.04 -1.19 24.77
CA THR A 14 -15.23 -2.41 24.85
C THR A 14 -14.18 -2.38 23.74
N VAL A 15 -12.91 -2.51 24.12
CA VAL A 15 -11.78 -2.60 23.18
C VAL A 15 -11.37 -4.05 23.10
N ASP A 16 -12.01 -4.79 22.19
CA ASP A 16 -11.67 -6.16 21.83
C ASP A 16 -10.95 -6.22 20.47
N ASP A 17 -10.46 -7.41 20.10
CA ASP A 17 -9.66 -7.58 18.89
C ASP A 17 -10.44 -7.23 17.61
N SER A 18 -11.76 -7.50 17.57
CA SER A 18 -12.61 -7.13 16.43
C SER A 18 -12.73 -5.62 16.30
N PHE A 19 -12.83 -4.90 17.42
CA PHE A 19 -12.81 -3.45 17.43
C PHE A 19 -11.48 -2.90 16.91
N LEU A 20 -10.35 -3.48 17.32
CA LEU A 20 -9.01 -3.07 16.86
C LEU A 20 -8.81 -3.32 15.35
N LEU A 21 -9.30 -4.44 14.84
CA LEU A 21 -9.27 -4.73 13.40
C LEU A 21 -10.11 -3.71 12.62
N GLN A 22 -11.34 -3.43 13.08
CA GLN A 22 -12.22 -2.46 12.42
C GLN A 22 -11.67 -1.04 12.44
N ILE A 23 -11.17 -0.56 13.59
CA ILE A 23 -10.63 0.80 13.68
C ILE A 23 -9.37 0.95 12.82
N THR A 24 -8.54 -0.09 12.76
CA THR A 24 -7.37 -0.11 11.87
C THR A 24 -7.81 0.02 10.43
N MET A 25 -8.75 -0.81 9.96
CA MET A 25 -9.26 -0.74 8.59
C MET A 25 -9.94 0.59 8.26
N ASN A 26 -10.79 1.09 9.14
CA ASN A 26 -11.50 2.35 8.92
C ASN A 26 -10.56 3.57 8.93
N SER A 27 -9.39 3.46 9.57
CA SER A 27 -8.39 4.54 9.60
C SER A 27 -7.53 4.61 8.32
N LEU A 28 -7.54 3.56 7.49
CA LEU A 28 -6.69 3.51 6.30
C LEU A 28 -7.23 4.44 5.19
N PRO A 29 -6.36 5.27 4.58
CA PRO A 29 -6.75 6.10 3.44
C PRO A 29 -7.09 5.26 2.19
N THR A 30 -7.83 5.86 1.26
CA THR A 30 -8.25 5.26 -0.03
C THR A 30 -7.12 4.62 -0.85
N LYS A 31 -5.87 5.10 -0.72
CA LYS A 31 -4.70 4.49 -1.38
C LYS A 31 -4.44 3.02 -0.97
N TYR A 32 -5.08 2.54 0.09
CA TYR A 32 -5.05 1.15 0.56
C TYR A 32 -6.29 0.34 0.12
N GLU A 33 -7.04 0.79 -0.88
CA GLU A 33 -8.22 0.07 -1.42
C GLU A 33 -7.95 -1.42 -1.67
N THR A 34 -6.79 -1.76 -2.26
CA THR A 34 -6.41 -3.17 -2.50
C THR A 34 -6.32 -3.98 -1.20
N PHE A 35 -5.86 -3.37 -0.11
CA PHE A 35 -5.82 -4.00 1.21
C PHE A 35 -7.22 -4.29 1.75
N HIS A 36 -8.16 -3.36 1.57
CA HIS A 36 -9.56 -3.55 1.98
C HIS A 36 -10.24 -4.67 1.20
N ILE A 37 -10.01 -4.72 -0.12
CA ILE A 37 -10.53 -5.80 -0.97
C ILE A 37 -9.99 -7.15 -0.49
N ASN A 38 -8.69 -7.25 -0.22
CA ASN A 38 -8.06 -8.49 0.25
C ASN A 38 -8.60 -8.95 1.60
N TYR A 39 -8.88 -8.03 2.51
CA TYR A 39 -9.51 -8.35 3.80
C TYR A 39 -10.95 -8.82 3.64
N ASN A 40 -11.74 -8.13 2.82
CA ASN A 40 -13.15 -8.48 2.60
C ASN A 40 -13.33 -9.77 1.78
N ALA A 41 -12.37 -10.12 0.93
CA ALA A 41 -12.42 -11.31 0.07
C ALA A 41 -12.16 -12.62 0.84
N LEU A 42 -11.50 -12.56 2.00
CA LEU A 42 -11.16 -13.74 2.78
C LEU A 42 -12.26 -14.02 3.80
N LYS A 43 -12.83 -15.23 3.72
CA LYS A 43 -13.84 -15.70 4.69
C LYS A 43 -13.25 -15.92 6.09
N ASP A 44 -11.96 -16.25 6.15
CA ASP A 44 -11.20 -16.33 7.39
C ASP A 44 -10.73 -14.93 7.80
N ARG A 45 -11.20 -14.48 8.97
CA ARG A 45 -10.81 -13.18 9.53
C ARG A 45 -9.35 -13.22 9.95
N TRP A 46 -8.57 -12.21 9.53
CA TRP A 46 -7.20 -12.04 10.00
C TRP A 46 -7.19 -11.73 11.49
N ASN A 47 -6.26 -12.34 12.22
CA ASN A 47 -5.94 -11.88 13.57
C ASN A 47 -5.12 -10.57 13.52
N ILE A 48 -4.90 -9.93 14.68
CA ILE A 48 -4.21 -8.63 14.76
C ILE A 48 -2.78 -8.73 14.20
N ASP A 49 -2.06 -9.81 14.48
CA ASP A 49 -0.67 -9.99 14.04
C ASP A 49 -0.57 -10.19 12.52
N GLU A 50 -1.51 -10.96 11.94
CA GLU A 50 -1.65 -11.14 10.50
C GLU A 50 -2.02 -9.84 9.80
N LEU A 51 -2.98 -9.08 10.35
CA LEU A 51 -3.37 -7.80 9.79
C LEU A 51 -2.19 -6.81 9.82
N SER A 52 -1.47 -6.74 10.95
CA SER A 52 -0.29 -5.89 11.12
C SER A 52 0.80 -6.23 10.11
N SER A 53 1.17 -7.51 9.99
CA SER A 53 2.22 -7.96 9.06
C SER A 53 1.87 -7.70 7.59
N LYS A 54 0.63 -7.99 7.18
CA LYS A 54 0.15 -7.70 5.82
C LYS A 54 0.08 -6.19 5.56
N LEU A 55 -0.30 -5.38 6.56
CA LEU A 55 -0.32 -3.93 6.42
C LEU A 55 1.09 -3.36 6.21
N ILE A 56 2.09 -3.86 6.95
CA ILE A 56 3.51 -3.49 6.77
C ILE A 56 3.98 -3.83 5.36
N GLN A 57 3.62 -5.02 4.86
CA GLN A 57 3.93 -5.44 3.50
C GLN A 57 3.29 -4.52 2.45
N GLU A 58 2.02 -4.14 2.65
CA GLU A 58 1.31 -3.25 1.74
C GLU A 58 1.89 -1.83 1.72
N VAL A 59 2.28 -1.29 2.88
CA VAL A 59 3.02 -0.02 2.97
C VAL A 59 4.31 -0.09 2.15
N ALA A 60 5.06 -1.18 2.24
CA ALA A 60 6.27 -1.39 1.47
C ALA A 60 5.99 -1.47 -0.05
N ARG A 61 4.91 -2.14 -0.46
CA ARG A 61 4.46 -2.21 -1.86
C ARG A 61 4.13 -0.83 -2.42
N LEU A 62 3.35 -0.03 -1.70
CA LEU A 62 2.97 1.33 -2.11
C LEU A 62 4.18 2.26 -2.23
N LYS A 63 5.16 2.14 -1.31
CA LYS A 63 6.43 2.89 -1.39
C LYS A 63 7.20 2.55 -2.66
N LYS A 64 7.34 1.26 -3.00
CA LYS A 64 8.03 0.81 -4.23
C LYS A 64 7.30 1.28 -5.50
N GLN A 65 5.97 1.23 -5.51
CA GLN A 65 5.16 1.70 -6.64
C GLN A 65 5.36 3.19 -6.91
N ARG A 66 5.41 4.02 -5.86
CA ARG A 66 5.71 5.46 -6.00
C ARG A 66 7.07 5.68 -6.65
N VAL A 67 8.12 5.00 -6.18
CA VAL A 67 9.46 5.12 -6.76
C VAL A 67 9.48 4.71 -8.23
N HIS A 68 8.80 3.61 -8.59
CA HIS A 68 8.72 3.15 -9.97
C HIS A 68 7.97 4.15 -10.87
N SER A 69 6.87 4.75 -10.37
CA SER A 69 6.11 5.76 -11.11
C SER A 69 6.91 7.03 -11.41
N ILE A 70 7.75 7.48 -10.46
CA ILE A 70 8.63 8.64 -10.66
C ILE A 70 9.69 8.33 -11.74
N ASN A 71 10.32 7.17 -11.64
CA ASN A 71 11.34 6.75 -12.63
C ASN A 71 10.75 6.59 -14.04
N LEU A 72 9.48 6.18 -14.16
CA LEU A 72 8.81 6.07 -15.46
C LEU A 72 8.55 7.44 -16.10
N VAL A 73 8.14 8.42 -15.30
CA VAL A 73 7.92 9.80 -15.77
C VAL A 73 9.24 10.45 -16.19
N GLU A 74 10.33 10.20 -15.46
CA GLU A 74 11.67 10.70 -15.82
C GLU A 74 12.19 10.07 -17.13
N GLN A 75 11.90 8.78 -17.37
CA GLN A 75 12.29 8.11 -18.62
C GLN A 75 11.42 8.49 -19.83
N GLY A 76 10.22 9.05 -19.63
CA GLY A 76 9.30 9.44 -20.69
C GLY A 76 9.66 10.74 -21.42
N ALA A 77 10.55 11.58 -20.87
CA ALA A 77 10.79 12.93 -21.38
C ALA A 77 12.06 13.10 -22.25
N GLY A 78 12.81 12.04 -22.58
CA GLY A 78 14.09 12.30 -23.26
C GLY A 78 14.87 11.12 -23.80
N LYS A 79 14.31 10.34 -24.74
CA LYS A 79 15.16 9.60 -25.70
C LYS A 79 14.63 9.74 -27.11
N LYS A 80 14.95 10.86 -27.77
CA LYS A 80 15.03 10.93 -29.23
C LYS A 80 16.15 9.97 -29.68
N VAL A 81 15.80 8.72 -29.93
CA VAL A 81 16.70 7.76 -30.59
C VAL A 81 16.90 8.27 -32.02
N LYS A 82 18.06 8.88 -32.29
CA LYS A 82 18.46 9.25 -33.66
C LYS A 82 18.62 7.95 -34.47
N PRO A 83 17.98 7.79 -35.64
CA PRO A 83 18.24 6.64 -36.49
C PRO A 83 19.66 6.74 -37.04
N LYS A 84 20.51 5.77 -36.72
CA LYS A 84 21.85 5.64 -37.28
C LYS A 84 21.70 5.13 -38.72
N ALA A 85 22.00 5.97 -39.71
CA ALA A 85 21.94 5.61 -41.13
C ALA A 85 22.87 4.42 -41.43
N LYS A 86 22.33 3.39 -42.10
CA LYS A 86 23.06 2.20 -42.54
C LYS A 86 23.77 2.49 -43.86
N ASN A 87 25.09 2.56 -43.85
CA ASN A 87 25.89 2.55 -45.08
C ASN A 87 26.15 1.10 -45.52
N PHE A 88 25.35 0.61 -46.47
CA PHE A 88 25.71 -0.56 -47.28
C PHE A 88 26.83 -0.17 -48.24
N LYS A 89 28.05 -0.68 -48.02
CA LYS A 89 29.08 -0.74 -49.06
C LYS A 89 28.97 -2.12 -49.73
N LYS A 90 28.48 -2.13 -50.97
CA LYS A 90 28.68 -3.24 -51.91
C LYS A 90 30.16 -3.30 -52.28
N LYS A 91 30.75 -4.48 -52.24
CA LYS A 91 31.93 -4.84 -53.02
C LYS A 91 31.75 -6.26 -53.52
#